data_AF-A0A6I5CGV6-F1
#
_entry.id   AF-A0A6I5CGV6-F1
#
_cell.length_a   1.000
_cell.length_b   1.000
_cell.length_c   1.000
_cell.angle_alpha   90.00
_cell.angle_beta   90.00
_cell.angle_gamma   90.00
#
_symmetry.space_group_name_H-M   'P 1'
#
loop_
_entity.id
_entity.type
_entity.pdbx_description
1 polymer ?
#
loop_
_entity_poly.entity_id
_entity_poly.type
_entity_poly.pdbx_seq_one_letter_code
_entity_poly.pdbx_strand_id
1 'polypeptide(L)' 'RAAGALAGLVSGSGPTTAFLAPDEQTAARVADALLASDTCRAARVTRSPAAGATVL' A
#
# COMPACT_ATOMS: atom_id res chain seq x y z
N ARG A 1 -12.75 7.30 -4.93
CA ARG A 1 -11.91 6.16 -4.47
C ARG A 1 -10.53 6.37 -5.06
N ALA A 2 -9.47 6.44 -4.25
CA ALA A 2 -8.12 6.80 -4.71
C ALA A 2 -7.62 5.80 -5.76
N ALA A 3 -7.14 6.30 -6.92
CA ALA A 3 -6.33 5.62 -7.95
C ALA A 3 -6.67 4.16 -8.38
N GLY A 4 -7.81 3.60 -7.95
CA GLY A 4 -8.20 2.20 -8.18
C GLY A 4 -8.08 1.25 -6.99
N ALA A 5 -7.76 1.73 -5.78
CA ALA A 5 -7.77 0.88 -4.58
C ALA A 5 -9.19 0.37 -4.27
N LEU A 6 -9.30 -0.92 -3.94
CA LEU A 6 -10.55 -1.59 -3.55
C LEU A 6 -10.97 -1.17 -2.15
N ALA A 7 -10.01 -1.09 -1.23
CA ALA A 7 -10.18 -0.70 0.15
C ALA A 7 -8.91 -0.02 0.69
N GLY A 8 -9.07 0.77 1.75
CA GLY A 8 -7.96 1.39 2.47
C GLY A 8 -8.24 1.40 3.97
N LEU A 9 -7.21 1.21 4.79
CA LEU A 9 -7.30 1.21 6.25
C LEU A 9 -6.02 1.75 6.89
N VAL A 10 -6.12 2.21 8.14
CA VAL A 10 -4.94 2.47 8.97
C VAL A 10 -4.48 1.14 9.56
N SER A 11 -3.22 0.79 9.34
CA SER A 11 -2.61 -0.43 9.86
C SER A 11 -2.11 -0.20 11.29
N GLY A 12 -2.63 -0.98 12.24
CA GLY A 12 -2.32 -0.81 13.66
C GLY A 12 -2.77 0.56 14.19
N SER A 13 -1.92 1.23 14.97
CA SER A 13 -2.17 2.59 15.48
C SER A 13 -1.76 3.70 14.49
N GLY A 14 -1.38 3.35 13.26
CA GLY A 14 -0.80 4.29 12.30
C GLY A 14 0.68 4.60 12.58
N PRO A 15 1.34 5.40 11.72
CA PRO A 15 0.78 6.21 10.63
C PRO A 15 0.61 5.45 9.30
N THR A 16 0.94 4.15 9.25
CA THR A 16 0.86 3.36 8.02
C THR A 16 -0.59 3.20 7.58
N THR A 17 -0.88 3.59 6.34
CA THR A 17 -2.12 3.24 5.65
C THR A 17 -1.87 2.12 4.65
N ALA A 18 -2.72 1.10 4.67
CA ALA A 18 -2.66 -0.03 3.75
C ALA A 18 -3.81 0.05 2.75
N PHE A 19 -3.49 -0.11 1.46
CA PHE A 19 -4.47 -0.06 0.38
C PHE A 19 -4.45 -1.39 -0.38
N LEU A 20 -5.61 -2.04 -0.48
CA LEU A 20 -5.77 -3.27 -1.24
C LEU A 20 -6.04 -2.93 -2.71
N ALA A 21 -5.21 -3.46 -3.61
CA ALA A 21 -5.36 -3.32 -5.06
C ALA A 21 -5.76 -4.66 -5.70
N PRO A 22 -6.53 -4.65 -6.82
CA PRO A 22 -6.93 -5.86 -7.51
C PRO A 22 -5.75 -6.56 -8.23
N ASP A 23 -4.71 -5.80 -8.59
CA ASP A 23 -3.56 -6.25 -9.33
C ASP A 23 -2.34 -5.33 -9.09
N GLU A 24 -1.17 -5.77 -9.56
CA GLU A 24 0.10 -5.07 -9.39
C GLU A 24 0.14 -3.70 -10.10
N GLN A 25 -0.44 -3.61 -11.29
CA GLN A 25 -0.48 -2.35 -12.05
C GLN A 25 -1.28 -1.28 -11.31
N THR A 26 -2.41 -1.67 -10.73
CA THR A 26 -3.24 -0.80 -9.90
C THR A 26 -2.56 -0.47 -8.58
N ALA A 27 -1.81 -1.40 -7.98
CA ALA A 27 -1.00 -1.12 -6.80
C ALA A 27 0.07 -0.03 -7.07
N ALA A 28 0.74 -0.09 -8.22
CA ALA A 28 1.70 0.95 -8.64
C ALA A 28 1.03 2.32 -8.80
N ARG A 29 -0.12 2.39 -9.51
CA ARG A 29 -0.88 3.64 -9.66
C ARG A 29 -1.32 4.23 -8.32
N VAL A 30 -1.70 3.39 -7.37
CA VAL A 30 -2.07 3.84 -6.01
C VAL A 30 -0.85 4.42 -5.30
N ALA A 31 0.31 3.77 -5.39
CA ALA A 31 1.54 4.30 -4.79
C ALA A 31 1.95 5.65 -5.39
N ASP A 32 1.91 5.79 -6.71
CA ASP A 32 2.23 7.05 -7.40
C ASP A 32 1.27 8.17 -7.00
N ALA A 33 -0.04 7.88 -6.93
CA ALA A 33 -1.03 8.87 -6.50
C ALA A 33 -0.84 9.30 -5.04
N LEU A 34 -0.42 8.41 -4.15
CA LEU A 34 -0.09 8.75 -2.76
C LEU A 34 1.16 9.63 -2.67
N LEU A 35 2.20 9.33 -3.45
CA LEU A 35 3.41 10.15 -3.49
C LEU A 35 3.13 11.55 -4.05
N ALA A 36 2.21 11.66 -5.01
CA ALA A 36 1.82 12.94 -5.60
C ALA A 36 0.78 13.73 -4.77
N SER A 37 0.24 13.18 -3.69
CA SER A 37 -0.89 13.80 -2.97
C SER A 37 -0.50 14.82 -1.91
N ASP A 38 0.80 15.08 -1.70
CA ASP A 38 1.37 15.92 -0.62
C ASP A 38 0.98 15.49 0.82
N THR A 39 0.20 14.42 0.97
CA THR A 39 -0.28 13.88 2.25
C THR A 39 0.46 12.61 2.68
N CYS A 40 1.27 12.02 1.80
CA CYS A 40 2.04 10.81 2.08
C CYS A 40 3.53 11.07 1.89
N ARG A 41 4.33 10.86 2.95
CA ARG A 41 5.78 11.01 2.88
C ARG A 41 6.45 9.94 2.00
N ALA A 42 5.91 8.72 2.01
CA ALA A 42 6.47 7.58 1.29
C ALA A 42 5.40 6.51 1.07
N ALA A 43 5.38 5.92 -0.13
CA ALA A 43 4.55 4.77 -0.48
C ALA A 43 5.43 3.62 -0.98
N ARG A 44 5.02 2.38 -0.70
CA ARG A 44 5.68 1.17 -1.19
C ARG A 44 4.64 0.15 -1.64
N VAL A 45 4.90 -0.49 -2.79
CA VAL A 45 4.11 -1.63 -3.26
C VAL A 45 4.66 -2.91 -2.63
N THR A 46 3.77 -3.81 -2.21
CA THR A 46 4.12 -5.11 -1.63
C THR A 46 3.11 -6.17 -2.04
N ARG A 47 3.44 -7.45 -1.79
CA ARG A 47 2.57 -8.60 -2.02
C ARG A 47 2.37 -9.36 -0.71
N SER A 48 1.22 -10.02 -0.56
CA SER A 48 0.89 -10.85 0.59
C SER A 48 0.22 -12.16 0.14
N PRO A 49 0.31 -13.23 0.95
CA PRO A 49 1.09 -13.34 2.19
C PRO A 49 2.60 -13.44 1.94
N ALA A 50 3.40 -12.97 2.90
CA ALA A 50 4.85 -13.14 2.91
C ALA A 50 5.25 -14.21 3.94
N ALA A 51 6.39 -14.88 3.72
CA ALA A 51 6.91 -15.87 4.68
C ALA A 51 7.27 -15.22 6.03
N GLY A 52 7.14 -16.01 7.10
CA GLY A 52 7.59 -15.61 8.43
C GLY A 52 9.11 -15.67 8.60
N ALA A 53 9.59 -15.36 9.80
CA ALA A 53 11.02 -15.39 10.12
C ALA A 53 11.61 -16.80 10.01
N THR A 54 12.81 -16.90 9.41
CA THR A 54 13.59 -18.14 9.28
C THR A 54 15.06 -17.86 9.59
N VAL A 55 15.81 -18.89 9.98
CA VAL A 55 17.27 -18.79 10.14
C VAL A 55 17.91 -18.73 8.76
N LEU A 56 18.91 -17.85 8.60
CA LEU A 56 19.67 -17.69 7.35
C LEU A 56 20.69 -18.82 7.16
#